data_AF-A0A953LNT6-F1
#
_entry.id   AF-A0A953LNT6-F1
#
_cell.length_a   1.000
_cell.length_b   1.000
_cell.length_c   1.000
_cell.angle_alpha   90.00
_cell.angle_beta   90.00
_cell.angle_gamma   90.00
#
_symmetry.space_group_name_H-M   'P 1'
#
loop_
_entity.id
_entity.type
_entity.pdbx_description
1 polymer ?
#
loop_
_entity_poly.entity_id
_entity_poly.type
_entity_poly.pdbx_seq_one_letter_code
_entity_poly.pdbx_strand_id
1 'polypeptide(L)'
;ILQLDPHPVQTIFISLAGGCLGLLFLIPLRRYFVREMHGQFPYPEATAITEVLVTGEKGGSQAKLLLQATGIAGVYDFFVTTFHVWREFVDFQFLPQVRAVAEKARVVASFDAIAFILGLGYVMGLRSSMILCAGGALSNFVLVPLIWMIGRHYPEAIYPATAAIADMDATQIFRGYVRFVGVGAIAAAGIFGIVKSLRIVVGSFKIAAHAFKHGEAAGQERTDRDLSTMTVLIGVIAAALGAGIFFASLGTSLTVALVGLALMLVFAFFFASVAANAIATTARNPVSGMTMLTIIVSSVVLLKFGLSGTTGMFFVMAIAGMVCTALSVSGQAITDLKAGYWLGSTPAVQQRVKFWGILA
;
A
#
# COMPACT_ATOMS: atom_id res chain seq x y z
N ILE A 1 -11.18 -14.62 -16.55
CA ILE A 1 -10.32 -14.17 -17.67
C ILE A 1 -9.10 -15.06 -17.84
N LEU A 2 -8.37 -15.45 -16.79
CA LEU A 2 -7.17 -16.30 -16.93
C LEU A 2 -7.39 -17.82 -16.69
N GLN A 3 -8.56 -18.26 -16.18
CA GLN A 3 -8.88 -19.67 -15.88
C GLN A 3 -7.73 -20.42 -15.17
N LEU A 4 -7.04 -19.72 -14.27
CA LEU A 4 -6.07 -20.32 -13.37
C LEU A 4 -6.87 -20.82 -12.18
N ASP A 5 -6.97 -22.13 -11.99
CA ASP A 5 -7.59 -22.75 -10.82
C ASP A 5 -6.49 -23.14 -9.80
N PRO A 6 -5.91 -22.18 -9.03
CA PRO A 6 -4.92 -22.51 -8.03
C PRO A 6 -5.51 -23.41 -6.96
N HIS A 7 -4.73 -24.40 -6.55
CA HIS A 7 -5.08 -25.18 -5.38
C HIS A 7 -5.12 -24.26 -4.15
N PRO A 8 -6.13 -24.34 -3.26
CA PRO A 8 -6.27 -23.43 -2.11
C PRO A 8 -5.01 -23.30 -1.25
N VAL A 9 -4.28 -24.41 -1.08
CA VAL A 9 -3.00 -24.45 -0.36
C VAL A 9 -1.93 -23.54 -1.00
N GLN A 10 -1.90 -23.42 -2.33
CA GLN A 10 -0.96 -22.51 -3.02
C GLN A 10 -1.31 -21.04 -2.72
N THR A 11 -2.60 -20.69 -2.70
CA THR A 11 -3.05 -19.34 -2.36
C THR A 11 -2.76 -18.99 -0.90
N ILE A 12 -2.96 -19.94 0.02
CA ILE A 12 -2.59 -19.78 1.44
C ILE A 12 -1.09 -19.55 1.54
N PHE A 13 -0.28 -20.38 0.87
CA PHE A 13 1.17 -20.24 0.90
C PHE A 13 1.65 -18.90 0.34
N ILE A 14 1.11 -18.45 -0.80
CA ILE A 14 1.40 -17.15 -1.40
C ILE A 14 1.09 -16.01 -0.42
N SER A 15 -0.05 -16.10 0.27
CA SER A 15 -0.48 -15.08 1.22
C SER A 15 0.40 -15.07 2.47
N LEU A 16 0.73 -16.25 3.00
CA LEU A 16 1.57 -16.44 4.17
C LEU A 16 3.01 -15.98 3.92
N ALA A 17 3.62 -16.44 2.83
CA ALA A 17 5.00 -16.11 2.48
C ALA A 17 5.15 -14.60 2.26
N GLY A 18 4.23 -14.00 1.50
CA GLY A 18 4.23 -12.56 1.27
C GLY A 18 3.96 -11.75 2.54
N GLY A 19 2.95 -12.13 3.34
CA GLY A 19 2.63 -11.45 4.59
C GLY A 19 3.79 -11.45 5.58
N CYS A 20 4.41 -12.62 5.81
CA CYS A 20 5.59 -12.76 6.65
C CYS A 20 6.75 -11.90 6.15
N LEU A 21 7.04 -11.95 4.83
CA LEU A 21 8.12 -11.18 4.24
C LEU A 21 7.89 -9.66 4.36
N GLY A 22 6.65 -9.20 4.16
CA GLY A 22 6.28 -7.80 4.32
C GLY A 22 6.51 -7.30 5.74
N LEU A 23 6.10 -8.08 6.75
CA LEU A 23 6.35 -7.73 8.15
C LEU A 23 7.85 -7.71 8.45
N LEU A 24 8.61 -8.71 7.98
CA LEU A 24 10.05 -8.81 8.19
C LEU A 24 10.82 -7.62 7.59
N PHE A 25 10.48 -7.19 6.38
CA PHE A 25 11.10 -6.03 5.74
C PHE A 25 10.71 -4.69 6.37
N LEU A 26 9.55 -4.62 7.04
CA LEU A 26 9.14 -3.42 7.75
C LEU A 26 9.92 -3.20 9.05
N ILE A 27 10.26 -4.26 9.79
CA ILE A 27 10.94 -4.17 11.09
C ILE A 27 12.15 -3.23 11.08
N PRO A 28 13.13 -3.34 10.16
CA PRO A 28 14.28 -2.42 10.14
C PRO A 28 13.88 -0.97 9.81
N LEU A 29 12.79 -0.77 9.05
CA LEU A 29 12.29 0.54 8.67
C LEU A 29 11.45 1.21 9.77
N ARG A 30 10.93 0.44 10.74
CA ARG A 30 10.03 0.92 11.79
C ARG A 30 10.59 2.15 12.50
N ARG A 31 11.85 2.11 12.95
CA ARG A 31 12.44 3.20 13.75
C ARG A 31 12.40 4.54 13.03
N TYR A 32 12.68 4.55 11.72
CA TYR A 32 12.58 5.76 10.91
C TYR A 32 11.15 6.32 10.89
N PHE A 33 10.19 5.48 10.51
CA PHE A 33 8.80 5.89 10.31
C PHE A 33 8.06 6.22 11.62
N VAL A 34 8.28 5.43 12.67
CA VAL A 34 7.55 5.53 13.94
C VAL A 34 8.17 6.56 14.88
N ARG A 35 9.51 6.52 15.05
CA ARG A 35 10.23 7.31 16.05
C ARG A 35 10.83 8.58 15.47
N GLU A 36 11.66 8.48 14.44
CA GLU A 36 12.42 9.64 13.95
C GLU A 36 11.56 10.64 13.16
N MET A 37 10.59 10.15 12.40
CA MET A 37 9.62 10.97 11.67
C MET A 37 8.38 11.31 12.52
N HIS A 38 8.47 11.15 13.84
CA HIS A 38 7.38 11.51 14.73
C HIS A 38 7.07 13.01 14.65
N GLY A 39 5.77 13.34 14.53
CA GLY A 39 5.31 14.74 14.36
C GLY A 39 5.46 15.30 12.94
N GLN A 40 6.17 14.61 12.04
CA GLN A 40 6.24 15.00 10.62
C GLN A 40 5.16 14.29 9.79
N PHE A 41 4.94 13.00 10.07
CA PHE A 41 3.87 12.23 9.43
C PHE A 41 2.55 12.36 10.21
N PRO A 42 1.42 12.62 9.52
CA PRO A 42 0.12 12.78 10.17
C PRO A 42 -0.44 11.47 10.74
N TYR A 43 -0.17 10.32 10.11
CA TYR A 43 -0.69 9.00 10.54
C TYR A 43 -2.19 9.03 10.91
N PRO A 44 -3.09 9.38 9.97
CA PRO A 44 -4.47 9.68 10.33
C PRO A 44 -5.22 8.44 10.83
N GLU A 45 -4.96 7.27 10.26
CA GLU A 45 -5.54 6.00 10.72
C GLU A 45 -5.08 5.63 12.14
N ALA A 46 -3.77 5.72 12.41
CA ALA A 46 -3.25 5.43 13.75
C ALA A 46 -3.81 6.42 14.79
N THR A 47 -4.05 7.67 14.39
CA THR A 47 -4.56 8.72 15.28
C THR A 47 -5.99 8.36 15.67
N ALA A 48 -6.82 8.00 14.69
CA ALA A 48 -8.17 7.53 14.95
C ALA A 48 -8.21 6.29 15.86
N ILE A 49 -7.35 5.29 15.61
CA ILE A 49 -7.25 4.08 16.44
C ILE A 49 -6.87 4.44 17.89
N THR A 50 -5.89 5.32 18.06
CA THR A 50 -5.39 5.71 19.39
C THR A 50 -6.45 6.48 20.17
N GLU A 51 -7.14 7.43 19.53
CA GLU A 51 -8.22 8.19 20.17
C GLU A 51 -9.39 7.29 20.59
N VAL A 52 -9.74 6.30 19.77
CA VAL A 52 -10.77 5.31 20.11
C VAL A 52 -10.36 4.49 21.33
N LEU A 53 -9.12 4.00 21.37
CA LEU A 53 -8.61 3.19 22.48
C LEU A 53 -8.51 3.99 23.78
N VAL A 54 -7.95 5.20 23.73
CA VAL A 54 -7.82 6.09 24.89
C VAL A 54 -9.20 6.53 25.42
N THR A 55 -10.14 6.83 24.53
CA THR A 55 -11.53 7.16 24.91
C THR A 55 -12.25 5.96 25.51
N GLY A 56 -12.01 4.76 24.98
CA GLY A 56 -12.53 3.50 25.50
C GLY A 56 -12.04 3.20 26.92
N GLU A 57 -10.74 3.37 27.18
CA GLU A 57 -10.14 3.14 28.51
C GLU A 57 -10.59 4.17 29.56
N LYS A 58 -10.71 5.45 29.17
CA LYS A 58 -11.19 6.51 30.08
C LYS A 58 -12.64 6.30 30.53
N GLY A 59 -13.46 5.65 29.71
CA GLY A 59 -14.85 5.36 30.01
C GLY A 59 -15.73 6.61 30.16
N GLY A 60 -16.92 6.44 30.73
CA GLY A 60 -17.82 7.54 31.06
C GLY A 60 -18.54 8.18 29.85
N SER A 61 -18.73 9.51 29.90
CA SER A 61 -19.53 10.24 28.91
C SER A 61 -18.90 10.26 27.51
N GLN A 62 -17.57 10.25 27.41
CA GLN A 62 -16.86 10.22 26.12
C GLN A 62 -17.00 8.86 25.42
N ALA A 63 -16.91 7.75 26.15
CA ALA A 63 -17.15 6.41 25.59
C ALA A 63 -18.61 6.24 25.12
N LYS A 64 -19.58 6.79 25.87
CA LYS A 64 -20.99 6.81 25.46
C LYS A 64 -21.19 7.61 24.18
N LEU A 65 -20.53 8.78 24.06
CA LEU A 65 -20.58 9.59 22.85
C LEU A 65 -19.98 8.85 21.65
N LEU A 66 -18.86 8.14 21.84
CA LEU A 66 -18.23 7.35 20.78
C LEU A 66 -19.18 6.23 20.29
N LEU A 67 -19.80 5.48 21.20
CA LEU A 67 -20.78 4.45 20.84
C LEU A 67 -22.01 5.02 20.11
N GLN A 68 -22.50 6.18 20.55
CA GLN A 68 -23.60 6.87 19.87
C GLN A 68 -23.20 7.32 18.46
N ALA A 69 -22.00 7.90 18.30
CA ALA A 69 -21.48 8.31 17.00
C ALA A 69 -21.30 7.11 16.06
N THR A 70 -20.75 6.00 16.55
CA THR A 70 -20.64 4.74 15.78
C THR A 70 -22.02 4.22 15.38
N GLY A 71 -23.01 4.25 16.27
CA GLY A 71 -24.37 3.84 15.96
C GLY A 71 -25.02 4.71 14.87
N ILE A 72 -24.91 6.04 15.00
CA ILE A 72 -25.43 6.99 13.99
C ILE A 72 -24.72 6.80 12.65
N ALA A 73 -23.39 6.68 12.66
CA ALA A 73 -22.60 6.45 11.44
C ALA A 73 -22.97 5.11 10.79
N GLY A 74 -23.19 4.04 11.58
CA GLY A 74 -23.61 2.73 11.07
C GLY A 74 -25.00 2.76 10.45
N VAL A 75 -25.95 3.47 11.05
CA VAL A 75 -27.30 3.66 10.47
C VAL A 75 -27.22 4.47 9.18
N TYR A 76 -26.48 5.59 9.19
CA TYR A 76 -26.22 6.41 8.01
C TYR A 76 -25.64 5.55 6.88
N ASP A 77 -24.55 4.84 7.15
CA ASP A 77 -23.83 4.05 6.15
C ASP A 77 -24.68 2.89 5.64
N PHE A 78 -25.46 2.23 6.51
CA PHE A 78 -26.43 1.21 6.11
C PHE A 78 -27.45 1.73 5.11
N PHE A 79 -28.03 2.91 5.35
CA PHE A 79 -29.00 3.50 4.43
C PHE A 79 -28.34 3.91 3.11
N VAL A 80 -27.18 4.54 3.17
CA VAL A 80 -26.48 5.03 1.98
C VAL A 80 -25.96 3.89 1.12
N THR A 81 -25.28 2.90 1.70
CA THR A 81 -24.68 1.80 0.95
C THR A 81 -25.70 0.75 0.50
N THR A 82 -26.73 0.45 1.32
CA THR A 82 -27.72 -0.59 0.98
C THR A 82 -28.81 -0.03 0.06
N PHE A 83 -29.40 1.10 0.44
CA PHE A 83 -30.57 1.65 -0.27
C PHE A 83 -30.21 2.76 -1.26
N HIS A 84 -28.95 3.20 -1.33
CA HIS A 84 -28.49 4.26 -2.24
C HIS A 84 -29.37 5.52 -2.15
N VAL A 85 -29.81 5.85 -0.93
CA VAL A 85 -30.83 6.88 -0.64
C VAL A 85 -30.44 8.24 -1.22
N TRP A 86 -29.15 8.57 -1.25
CA TRP A 86 -28.60 9.72 -1.97
C TRP A 86 -27.27 9.35 -2.65
N ARG A 87 -26.89 10.12 -3.68
CA ARG A 87 -25.60 9.96 -4.35
C ARG A 87 -24.48 10.53 -3.48
N GLU A 88 -23.48 9.71 -3.19
CA GLU A 88 -22.29 10.13 -2.43
C GLU A 88 -21.27 10.93 -3.25
N PHE A 89 -21.46 10.98 -4.56
CA PHE A 89 -20.63 11.71 -5.50
C PHE A 89 -21.46 12.82 -6.13
N VAL A 90 -20.97 14.05 -5.96
CA VAL A 90 -21.54 15.25 -6.60
C VAL A 90 -20.82 15.44 -7.93
N ASP A 91 -21.46 15.00 -8.99
CA ASP A 91 -21.06 15.31 -10.37
C ASP A 91 -21.83 16.53 -10.86
N PHE A 92 -21.11 17.60 -11.23
CA PHE A 92 -21.72 18.80 -11.83
C PHE A 92 -22.16 18.59 -13.29
N GLN A 93 -22.16 17.35 -13.78
CA GLN A 93 -22.52 16.97 -15.16
C GLN A 93 -24.00 17.22 -15.50
N PHE A 94 -24.85 17.50 -14.51
CA PHE A 94 -26.24 17.93 -14.73
C PHE A 94 -26.33 19.33 -15.37
N LEU A 95 -25.27 20.15 -15.29
CA LEU A 95 -25.18 21.44 -15.98
C LEU A 95 -24.74 21.23 -17.44
N PRO A 96 -25.52 21.67 -18.45
CA PRO A 96 -25.19 21.46 -19.86
C PRO A 96 -23.82 22.04 -20.27
N GLN A 97 -23.41 23.14 -19.63
CA GLN A 97 -22.12 23.79 -19.86
C GLN A 97 -20.95 22.96 -19.32
N VAL A 98 -21.11 22.35 -18.14
CA VAL A 98 -20.10 21.47 -17.54
C VAL A 98 -20.00 20.16 -18.32
N ARG A 99 -21.14 19.62 -18.78
CA ARG A 99 -21.16 18.45 -19.66
C ARG A 99 -20.48 18.71 -21.00
N ALA A 100 -20.72 19.86 -21.62
CA ALA A 100 -20.06 20.23 -22.87
C ALA A 100 -18.54 20.39 -22.71
N VAL A 101 -18.07 20.92 -21.58
CA VAL A 101 -16.63 21.01 -21.25
C VAL A 101 -16.06 19.63 -20.90
N ALA A 102 -16.78 18.80 -20.16
CA ALA A 102 -16.37 17.43 -19.87
C ALA A 102 -16.26 16.58 -21.14
N GLU A 103 -17.18 16.74 -22.08
CA GLU A 103 -17.16 16.02 -23.35
C GLU A 103 -16.07 16.57 -24.30
N LYS A 104 -15.90 17.90 -24.41
CA LYS A 104 -14.95 18.53 -25.35
C LYS A 104 -13.51 18.62 -24.85
N ALA A 105 -13.31 18.83 -23.55
CA ALA A 105 -11.98 18.98 -22.93
C ALA A 105 -11.56 17.75 -22.13
N ARG A 106 -12.43 16.73 -22.02
CA ARG A 106 -12.21 15.52 -21.21
C ARG A 106 -11.80 15.84 -19.77
N VAL A 107 -12.44 16.85 -19.19
CA VAL A 107 -12.24 17.27 -17.80
C VAL A 107 -13.40 16.74 -16.94
N VAL A 108 -13.08 16.03 -15.87
CA VAL A 108 -14.08 15.54 -14.91
C VAL A 108 -13.89 16.26 -13.58
N ALA A 109 -14.93 16.97 -13.15
CA ALA A 109 -15.03 17.60 -11.85
C ALA A 109 -16.09 16.88 -11.03
N SER A 110 -15.64 15.86 -10.31
CA SER A 110 -16.45 15.05 -9.38
C SER A 110 -15.95 15.30 -7.96
N PHE A 111 -16.88 15.48 -7.03
CA PHE A 111 -16.56 15.62 -5.61
C PHE A 111 -17.18 14.47 -4.83
N ASP A 112 -16.33 13.70 -4.15
CA ASP A 112 -16.77 12.67 -3.22
C ASP A 112 -17.19 13.35 -1.91
N ALA A 113 -18.50 13.48 -1.69
CA ALA A 113 -19.09 14.08 -0.49
C ALA A 113 -19.32 13.00 0.59
N ILE A 114 -18.31 12.17 0.83
CA ILE A 114 -18.39 11.01 1.73
C ILE A 114 -17.94 11.43 3.14
N ALA A 115 -18.75 11.13 4.15
CA ALA A 115 -18.46 11.46 5.55
C ALA A 115 -17.11 10.91 6.03
N PHE A 116 -16.74 9.70 5.59
CA PHE A 116 -15.43 9.10 5.86
C PHE A 116 -14.26 9.93 5.29
N ILE A 117 -14.38 10.43 4.05
CA ILE A 117 -13.33 11.25 3.41
C ILE A 117 -13.20 12.59 4.15
N LEU A 118 -14.32 13.18 4.57
CA LEU A 118 -14.32 14.39 5.39
C LEU A 118 -13.62 14.16 6.74
N GLY A 119 -13.95 13.06 7.43
CA GLY A 119 -13.30 12.69 8.70
C GLY A 119 -11.80 12.45 8.53
N LEU A 120 -11.40 11.74 7.47
CA LEU A 120 -9.98 11.53 7.15
C LEU A 120 -9.26 12.86 6.88
N GLY A 121 -9.89 13.77 6.14
CA GLY A 121 -9.34 15.11 5.87
C GLY A 121 -9.17 15.95 7.14
N TYR A 122 -10.11 15.85 8.08
CA TYR A 122 -10.02 16.51 9.39
C TYR A 122 -8.80 16.02 10.19
N VAL A 123 -8.57 14.71 10.24
CA VAL A 123 -7.43 14.13 10.99
C VAL A 123 -6.09 14.39 10.28
N MET A 124 -6.03 14.36 8.96
CA MET A 124 -4.81 14.65 8.19
C MET A 124 -4.38 16.13 8.25
N GLY A 125 -5.31 17.02 8.59
CA GLY A 125 -5.13 18.46 8.58
C GLY A 125 -5.28 19.10 7.19
N LEU A 126 -5.46 20.43 7.20
CA LEU A 126 -5.74 21.20 5.98
C LEU A 126 -4.59 21.14 4.97
N ARG A 127 -3.33 21.21 5.43
CA ARG A 127 -2.16 21.19 4.55
C ARG A 127 -2.10 19.91 3.71
N SER A 128 -2.23 18.75 4.35
CA SER A 128 -2.19 17.45 3.67
C SER A 128 -3.39 17.27 2.74
N SER A 129 -4.59 17.70 3.19
CA SER A 129 -5.82 17.66 2.40
C SER A 129 -5.73 18.54 1.15
N MET A 130 -5.12 19.72 1.23
CA MET A 130 -4.88 20.59 0.06
C MET A 130 -3.92 19.97 -0.93
N ILE A 131 -2.86 19.28 -0.48
CA ILE A 131 -1.93 18.58 -1.36
C ILE A 131 -2.63 17.45 -2.12
N LEU A 132 -3.49 16.68 -1.45
CA LEU A 132 -4.29 15.63 -2.08
C LEU A 132 -5.28 16.21 -3.11
N CYS A 133 -5.96 17.31 -2.75
CA CYS A 133 -6.87 18.02 -3.67
C CYS A 133 -6.11 18.56 -4.89
N ALA A 134 -4.93 19.14 -4.70
CA ALA A 134 -4.06 19.60 -5.78
C ALA A 134 -3.62 18.43 -6.70
N GLY A 135 -3.36 17.25 -6.15
CA GLY A 135 -3.08 16.04 -6.94
C GLY A 135 -4.27 15.57 -7.78
N GLY A 136 -5.48 15.63 -7.23
CA GLY A 136 -6.73 15.37 -7.95
C GLY A 136 -6.98 16.39 -9.07
N ALA A 137 -6.73 17.68 -8.79
CA ALA A 137 -6.83 18.74 -9.78
C ALA A 137 -5.79 18.59 -10.89
N LEU A 138 -4.52 18.34 -10.56
CA LEU A 138 -3.46 18.08 -11.54
C LEU A 138 -3.82 16.88 -12.44
N SER A 139 -4.37 15.82 -11.84
CA SER A 139 -4.75 14.63 -12.60
C SER A 139 -5.89 14.90 -13.58
N ASN A 140 -6.99 15.51 -13.12
CA ASN A 140 -8.21 15.70 -13.92
C ASN A 140 -8.17 16.91 -14.87
N PHE A 141 -7.49 18.00 -14.49
CA PHE A 141 -7.44 19.23 -15.30
C PHE A 141 -6.18 19.35 -16.17
N VAL A 142 -5.11 18.61 -15.87
CA VAL A 142 -3.85 18.69 -16.62
C VAL A 142 -3.50 17.37 -17.28
N LEU A 143 -3.34 16.29 -16.51
CA LEU A 143 -2.84 15.03 -17.07
C LEU A 143 -3.84 14.35 -18.00
N VAL A 144 -5.12 14.24 -17.62
CA VAL A 144 -6.15 13.63 -18.49
C VAL A 144 -6.29 14.40 -19.82
N PRO A 145 -6.48 15.74 -19.83
CA PRO A 145 -6.60 16.48 -21.08
C PRO A 145 -5.33 16.45 -21.92
N LEU A 146 -4.14 16.48 -21.29
CA LEU A 146 -2.85 16.39 -21.99
C LEU A 146 -2.71 15.05 -22.72
N ILE A 147 -3.03 13.94 -22.05
CA ILE A 147 -2.99 12.60 -22.66
C ILE A 147 -4.01 12.48 -23.78
N TRP A 148 -5.21 13.02 -23.61
CA TRP A 148 -6.20 13.05 -24.69
C TRP A 148 -5.73 13.88 -25.88
N MET A 149 -5.18 15.07 -25.65
CA MET A 149 -4.73 15.99 -26.71
C MET A 149 -3.59 15.40 -27.54
N ILE A 150 -2.65 14.68 -26.92
CA ILE A 150 -1.56 14.00 -27.62
C ILE A 150 -2.09 12.71 -28.27
N GLY A 151 -2.81 11.90 -27.49
CA GLY A 151 -3.24 10.55 -27.86
C GLY A 151 -4.32 10.49 -28.94
N ARG A 152 -5.14 11.54 -29.11
CA ARG A 152 -6.19 11.58 -30.16
C ARG A 152 -5.65 11.52 -31.60
N HIS A 153 -4.36 11.77 -31.80
CA HIS A 153 -3.71 11.71 -33.12
C HIS A 153 -3.23 10.30 -33.47
N TYR A 154 -3.26 9.36 -32.52
CA TYR A 154 -2.88 7.97 -32.72
C TYR A 154 -4.15 7.12 -32.89
N PRO A 155 -4.37 6.52 -34.08
CA PRO A 155 -5.56 5.72 -34.34
C PRO A 155 -5.51 4.33 -33.66
N GLU A 156 -4.33 3.90 -33.22
CA GLU A 156 -4.13 2.60 -32.56
C GLU A 156 -4.28 2.68 -31.04
N ALA A 157 -4.69 1.57 -30.43
CA ALA A 157 -4.73 1.42 -28.98
C ALA A 157 -3.29 1.36 -28.42
N ILE A 158 -2.96 2.28 -27.52
CA ILE A 158 -1.67 2.29 -26.84
C ILE A 158 -1.82 1.53 -25.51
N TYR A 159 -1.05 0.45 -25.34
CA TYR A 159 -1.02 -0.31 -24.08
C TYR A 159 -0.77 0.65 -22.89
N PRO A 160 -1.47 0.51 -21.75
CA PRO A 160 -2.25 -0.64 -21.27
C PRO A 160 -3.73 -0.65 -21.62
N ALA A 161 -4.25 0.36 -22.33
CA ALA A 161 -5.65 0.40 -22.73
C ALA A 161 -5.87 -0.36 -24.04
N THR A 162 -7.08 -0.89 -24.25
CA THR A 162 -7.45 -1.72 -25.41
C THR A 162 -8.26 -0.97 -26.47
N ALA A 163 -8.62 0.28 -26.22
CA ALA A 163 -9.32 1.15 -27.16
C ALA A 163 -8.40 2.30 -27.62
N ALA A 164 -8.76 2.99 -28.70
CA ALA A 164 -8.08 4.21 -29.11
C ALA A 164 -8.38 5.34 -28.12
N ILE A 165 -7.39 6.19 -27.82
CA ILE A 165 -7.51 7.28 -26.84
C ILE A 165 -8.57 8.31 -27.27
N ALA A 166 -8.80 8.47 -28.58
CA ALA A 166 -9.82 9.35 -29.12
C ALA A 166 -11.25 8.98 -28.65
N ASP A 167 -11.52 7.69 -28.52
CA ASP A 167 -12.84 7.15 -28.18
C ASP A 167 -13.06 7.02 -26.67
N MET A 168 -12.03 7.27 -25.87
CA MET A 168 -12.11 7.15 -24.42
C MET A 168 -12.77 8.36 -23.76
N ASP A 169 -13.52 8.08 -22.70
CA ASP A 169 -13.91 9.09 -21.74
C ASP A 169 -12.74 9.46 -20.80
N ALA A 170 -12.90 10.56 -20.07
CA ALA A 170 -11.88 11.04 -19.14
C ALA A 170 -11.55 10.06 -18.01
N THR A 171 -12.53 9.28 -17.54
CA THR A 171 -12.35 8.29 -16.47
C THR A 171 -11.55 7.08 -16.97
N GLN A 172 -11.77 6.66 -18.21
CA GLN A 172 -11.03 5.61 -18.92
C GLN A 172 -9.58 6.05 -19.16
N ILE A 173 -9.36 7.30 -19.58
CA ILE A 173 -8.00 7.86 -19.72
C ILE A 173 -7.31 7.93 -18.36
N PHE A 174 -8.02 8.38 -17.32
CA PHE A 174 -7.47 8.41 -15.96
C PHE A 174 -7.05 7.02 -15.49
N ARG A 175 -7.94 6.02 -15.60
CA ARG A 175 -7.67 4.64 -15.16
C ARG A 175 -6.60 3.95 -16.01
N GLY A 176 -6.58 4.22 -17.31
CA GLY A 176 -5.69 3.60 -18.29
C GLY A 176 -4.28 4.19 -18.31
N TYR A 177 -4.11 5.48 -17.97
CA TYR A 177 -2.80 6.13 -18.09
C TYR A 177 -2.40 6.94 -16.85
N VAL A 178 -3.23 7.91 -16.44
CA VAL A 178 -2.86 8.85 -15.35
C VAL A 178 -2.63 8.12 -14.03
N ARG A 179 -3.41 7.08 -13.75
CA ARG A 179 -3.21 6.22 -12.58
C ARG A 179 -1.80 5.63 -12.53
N PHE A 180 -1.25 5.18 -13.65
CA PHE A 180 0.10 4.61 -13.70
C PHE A 180 1.17 5.67 -13.46
N VAL A 181 0.98 6.90 -13.95
CA VAL A 181 1.84 8.04 -13.61
C VAL A 181 1.82 8.30 -12.10
N GLY A 182 0.64 8.29 -11.48
CA GLY A 182 0.48 8.41 -10.03
C GLY A 182 1.18 7.29 -9.25
N VAL A 183 1.05 6.04 -9.69
CA VAL A 183 1.76 4.89 -9.10
C VAL A 183 3.28 5.07 -9.19
N GLY A 184 3.79 5.52 -10.34
CA GLY A 184 5.20 5.84 -10.51
C GLY A 184 5.70 6.94 -9.57
N ALA A 185 4.90 8.01 -9.39
CA ALA A 185 5.23 9.09 -8.44
C ALA A 185 5.27 8.60 -6.98
N ILE A 186 4.31 7.76 -6.58
CA ILE A 186 4.28 7.16 -5.23
C ILE A 186 5.47 6.22 -5.03
N ALA A 187 5.79 5.39 -6.03
CA ALA A 187 6.97 4.52 -6.00
C ALA A 187 8.26 5.32 -5.86
N ALA A 188 8.43 6.40 -6.62
CA ALA A 188 9.59 7.30 -6.51
C ALA A 188 9.69 7.92 -5.12
N ALA A 189 8.58 8.42 -4.56
CA ALA A 189 8.54 8.97 -3.22
C ALA A 189 8.93 7.93 -2.15
N GLY A 190 8.48 6.68 -2.28
CA GLY A 190 8.89 5.59 -1.40
C GLY A 190 10.37 5.22 -1.53
N ILE A 191 10.93 5.18 -2.74
CA ILE A 191 12.37 4.97 -2.96
C ILE A 191 13.19 6.09 -2.28
N PHE A 192 12.80 7.35 -2.43
CA PHE A 192 13.44 8.46 -1.70
C PHE A 192 13.31 8.30 -0.18
N GLY A 193 12.18 7.78 0.30
CA GLY A 193 11.99 7.38 1.70
C GLY A 193 13.01 6.35 2.18
N ILE A 194 13.23 5.28 1.40
CA ILE A 194 14.28 4.27 1.68
C ILE A 194 15.65 4.93 1.73
N VAL A 195 16.01 5.72 0.71
CA VAL A 195 17.34 6.35 0.64
C VAL A 195 17.59 7.21 1.89
N LYS A 196 16.58 7.92 2.39
CA LYS A 196 16.67 8.68 3.64
C LYS A 196 16.74 7.77 4.87
N SER A 197 15.94 6.70 4.91
CA SER A 197 15.93 5.76 6.03
C SER A 197 17.19 4.90 6.10
N LEU A 198 17.93 4.69 5.01
CA LEU A 198 19.14 3.87 4.99
C LEU A 198 20.18 4.34 6.01
N ARG A 199 20.35 5.67 6.18
CA ARG A 199 21.27 6.21 7.20
C ARG A 199 20.90 5.77 8.61
N ILE A 200 19.60 5.69 8.88
CA ILE A 200 19.03 5.38 10.20
C ILE A 200 19.03 3.89 10.46
N VAL A 201 18.71 3.11 9.44
CA VAL A 201 18.81 1.65 9.43
C VAL A 201 20.27 1.26 9.73
N VAL A 202 21.23 1.79 8.97
CA VAL A 202 22.67 1.53 9.18
C VAL A 202 23.13 1.95 10.58
N GLY A 203 22.69 3.11 11.07
CA GLY A 203 22.97 3.55 12.45
C GLY A 203 22.46 2.58 13.51
N SER A 204 21.25 2.04 13.32
CA SER A 204 20.64 1.05 14.22
C SER A 204 21.36 -0.30 14.18
N PHE A 205 21.76 -0.76 12.98
CA PHE A 205 22.60 -1.96 12.83
C PHE A 205 23.98 -1.80 13.49
N LYS A 206 24.59 -0.61 13.40
CA LYS A 206 25.87 -0.31 14.06
C LYS A 206 25.74 -0.38 15.57
N ILE A 207 24.66 0.17 16.14
CA ILE A 207 24.37 0.10 17.59
C ILE A 207 24.14 -1.35 18.01
N ALA A 208 23.33 -2.12 17.27
CA ALA A 208 23.08 -3.53 17.56
C ALA A 208 24.36 -4.37 17.49
N ALA A 209 25.22 -4.15 16.50
CA ALA A 209 26.51 -4.84 16.37
C ALA A 209 27.49 -4.46 17.50
N HIS A 210 27.45 -3.21 17.97
CA HIS A 210 28.29 -2.75 19.08
C HIS A 210 27.84 -3.36 20.41
N ALA A 211 26.53 -3.40 20.66
CA ALA A 211 25.93 -4.05 21.83
C ALA A 211 26.20 -5.56 21.86
N PHE A 212 26.17 -6.21 20.70
CA PHE A 212 26.53 -7.63 20.57
C PHE A 212 28.02 -7.90 20.88
N LYS A 213 28.92 -6.98 20.50
CA LYS A 213 30.37 -7.11 20.74
C LYS A 213 30.80 -6.79 22.17
N HIS A 214 30.11 -5.89 22.87
CA HIS A 214 30.56 -5.38 24.17
C HIS A 214 29.69 -5.79 25.36
N GLY A 215 28.59 -6.54 25.15
CA GLY A 215 27.75 -7.06 26.24
C GLY A 215 26.95 -6.01 27.02
N GLU A 216 27.20 -4.72 26.80
CA GLU A 216 26.43 -3.64 27.40
C GLU A 216 25.14 -3.41 26.61
N ALA A 217 24.05 -4.01 27.09
CA ALA A 217 22.71 -3.58 26.75
C ALA A 217 22.41 -2.27 27.51
N ALA A 218 22.87 -1.13 26.97
CA ALA A 218 22.36 0.16 27.40
C ALA A 218 20.83 0.10 27.29
N GLY A 219 20.13 0.34 28.40
CA GLY A 219 18.71 0.09 28.56
C GLY A 219 17.87 0.75 27.47
N GLN A 220 17.55 0.00 26.42
CA GLN A 220 16.67 0.49 25.36
C GLN A 220 15.29 0.72 25.96
N GLU A 221 14.71 1.90 25.67
CA GLU A 221 13.33 2.24 25.99
C GLU A 221 12.40 1.12 25.53
N ARG A 222 11.38 0.81 26.33
CA ARG A 222 10.42 -0.26 26.03
C ARG A 222 9.81 -0.13 24.63
N THR A 223 9.58 1.11 24.20
CA THR A 223 9.00 1.50 22.89
C THR A 223 9.98 1.35 21.71
N ASP A 224 11.26 1.06 21.97
CA ASP A 224 12.29 0.87 20.95
C ASP A 224 12.85 -0.56 20.88
N ARG A 225 12.24 -1.51 21.59
CA ARG A 225 12.63 -2.92 21.58
C ARG A 225 11.90 -3.68 20.47
N ASP A 226 12.61 -3.89 19.36
CA ASP A 226 12.19 -4.75 18.24
C ASP A 226 12.55 -6.21 18.43
N LEU A 227 12.03 -7.08 17.56
CA LEU A 227 12.60 -8.42 17.37
C LEU A 227 14.10 -8.33 17.04
N SER A 228 14.87 -9.31 17.52
CA SER A 228 16.32 -9.32 17.30
C SER A 228 16.63 -9.33 15.80
N THR A 229 17.65 -8.58 15.40
CA THR A 229 18.11 -8.53 14.01
C THR A 229 18.38 -9.93 13.43
N MET A 230 18.89 -10.85 14.25
CA MET A 230 19.11 -12.24 13.85
C MET A 230 17.82 -12.99 13.58
N THR A 231 16.78 -12.81 14.41
CA THR A 231 15.45 -13.38 14.16
C THR A 231 14.86 -12.87 12.86
N VAL A 232 15.02 -11.57 12.57
CA VAL A 232 14.54 -10.97 11.31
C VAL A 232 15.30 -11.56 10.12
N LEU A 233 16.62 -11.64 10.19
CA LEU A 233 17.45 -12.19 9.10
C LEU A 233 17.12 -13.66 8.82
N ILE A 234 17.01 -14.48 9.87
CA ILE A 234 16.62 -15.90 9.75
C ILE A 234 15.21 -16.01 9.15
N GLY A 235 14.28 -15.16 9.58
CA GLY A 235 12.92 -15.12 9.03
C GLY A 235 12.90 -14.78 7.54
N VAL A 236 13.70 -13.80 7.10
CA VAL A 236 13.80 -13.42 5.68
C VAL A 236 14.39 -14.58 4.87
N ILE A 237 15.45 -15.22 5.36
CA ILE A 237 16.06 -16.37 4.70
C ILE A 237 15.06 -17.53 4.60
N ALA A 238 14.34 -17.85 5.69
CA ALA A 238 13.35 -18.91 5.69
C ALA A 238 12.18 -18.64 4.73
N ALA A 239 11.66 -17.41 4.71
CA ALA A 239 10.61 -17.00 3.77
C ALA A 239 11.11 -17.04 2.32
N ALA A 240 12.34 -16.60 2.06
CA ALA A 240 12.97 -16.65 0.74
C ALA A 240 13.18 -18.09 0.25
N LEU A 241 13.66 -18.98 1.12
CA LEU A 241 13.82 -20.40 0.80
C LEU A 241 12.47 -21.05 0.52
N GLY A 242 11.45 -20.77 1.34
CA GLY A 242 10.09 -21.25 1.10
C GLY A 242 9.55 -20.79 -0.26
N ALA A 243 9.65 -19.50 -0.56
CA ALA A 243 9.22 -18.94 -1.85
C ALA A 243 10.02 -19.53 -3.02
N GLY A 244 11.34 -19.73 -2.86
CA GLY A 244 12.20 -20.34 -3.86
C GLY A 244 11.85 -21.80 -4.15
N ILE A 245 11.60 -22.61 -3.11
CA ILE A 245 11.14 -24.00 -3.25
C ILE A 245 9.77 -24.03 -3.94
N PHE A 246 8.87 -23.12 -3.57
CA PHE A 246 7.57 -22.98 -4.23
C PHE A 246 7.71 -22.61 -5.71
N PHE A 247 8.59 -21.67 -6.07
CA PHE A 247 8.81 -21.33 -7.47
C PHE A 247 9.44 -22.48 -8.26
N ALA A 248 10.36 -23.23 -7.65
CA ALA A 248 10.96 -24.41 -8.28
C ALA A 248 9.93 -25.55 -8.50
N SER A 249 8.91 -25.68 -7.65
CA SER A 249 7.88 -26.71 -7.79
C SER A 249 6.87 -26.44 -8.92
N LEU A 250 6.89 -25.25 -9.53
CA LEU A 250 6.01 -24.87 -10.65
C LEU A 250 6.47 -25.40 -12.01
N GLY A 251 7.44 -26.33 -12.04
CA GLY A 251 7.92 -26.95 -13.29
C GLY A 251 8.71 -26.01 -14.19
N THR A 252 9.24 -24.92 -13.64
CA THR A 252 10.07 -23.95 -14.37
C THR A 252 11.56 -24.27 -14.25
N SER A 253 12.39 -23.74 -15.14
CA SER A 253 13.85 -23.85 -15.00
C SER A 253 14.33 -23.21 -13.70
N LEU A 254 15.43 -23.74 -13.13
CA LEU A 254 16.02 -23.18 -11.90
C LEU A 254 16.37 -21.70 -12.05
N THR A 255 16.83 -21.30 -13.24
CA THR A 255 17.13 -19.90 -13.56
C THR A 255 15.87 -19.02 -13.43
N VAL A 256 14.73 -19.47 -13.96
CA VAL A 256 13.45 -18.74 -13.85
C VAL A 256 13.00 -18.64 -12.40
N ALA A 257 13.12 -19.72 -11.62
CA ALA A 257 12.79 -19.73 -10.20
C ALA A 257 13.65 -18.75 -9.40
N LEU A 258 14.96 -18.71 -9.66
CA LEU A 258 15.90 -17.77 -9.00
C LEU A 258 15.64 -16.31 -9.40
N VAL A 259 15.39 -16.05 -10.68
CA VAL A 259 15.03 -14.69 -11.16
C VAL A 259 13.71 -14.26 -10.55
N GLY A 260 12.70 -15.14 -10.50
CA GLY A 260 11.42 -14.88 -9.86
C GLY A 260 11.55 -14.58 -8.37
N LEU A 261 12.37 -15.36 -7.65
CA LEU A 261 12.68 -15.12 -6.24
C LEU A 261 13.36 -13.77 -6.05
N ALA A 262 14.36 -13.43 -6.87
CA ALA A 262 15.04 -12.16 -6.81
C ALA A 262 14.07 -10.99 -7.03
N LEU A 263 13.21 -11.07 -8.05
CA LEU A 263 12.17 -10.06 -8.31
C LEU A 263 11.20 -9.92 -7.13
N MET A 264 10.74 -11.03 -6.56
CA MET A 264 9.83 -11.06 -5.42
C MET A 264 10.45 -10.38 -4.19
N LEU A 265 11.69 -10.73 -3.84
CA LEU A 265 12.39 -10.12 -2.70
C LEU A 265 12.63 -8.63 -2.90
N VAL A 266 13.09 -8.24 -4.09
CA VAL A 266 13.33 -6.84 -4.46
C VAL A 266 12.02 -6.05 -4.34
N PHE A 267 10.95 -6.48 -5.01
CA PHE A 267 9.69 -5.76 -4.97
C PHE A 267 9.08 -5.73 -3.58
N ALA A 268 9.03 -6.85 -2.85
CA ALA A 268 8.48 -6.87 -1.50
C ALA A 268 9.23 -5.91 -0.56
N PHE A 269 10.57 -5.82 -0.67
CA PHE A 269 11.37 -4.88 0.12
C PHE A 269 11.07 -3.42 -0.23
N PHE A 270 11.16 -3.06 -1.52
CA PHE A 270 10.90 -1.69 -1.97
C PHE A 270 9.46 -1.26 -1.63
N PHE A 271 8.51 -2.15 -1.85
CA PHE A 271 7.10 -1.85 -1.71
C PHE A 271 6.66 -1.77 -0.25
N ALA A 272 7.32 -2.50 0.65
CA ALA A 272 7.09 -2.33 2.09
C ALA A 272 7.39 -0.89 2.56
N SER A 273 8.45 -0.27 2.03
CA SER A 273 8.75 1.13 2.35
C SER A 273 7.79 2.10 1.67
N VAL A 274 7.44 1.87 0.40
CA VAL A 274 6.44 2.67 -0.32
C VAL A 274 5.10 2.64 0.42
N ALA A 275 4.67 1.47 0.87
CA ALA A 275 3.45 1.28 1.66
C ALA A 275 3.51 2.07 2.96
N ALA A 276 4.62 1.96 3.69
CA ALA A 276 4.80 2.67 4.95
C ALA A 276 4.71 4.19 4.78
N ASN A 277 5.37 4.75 3.74
CA ASN A 277 5.31 6.18 3.44
C ASN A 277 3.92 6.64 2.98
N ALA A 278 3.27 5.87 2.10
CA ALA A 278 1.94 6.19 1.60
C ALA A 278 0.90 6.21 2.72
N ILE A 279 0.94 5.24 3.63
CA ILE A 279 0.01 5.17 4.77
C ILE A 279 0.32 6.23 5.81
N ALA A 280 1.59 6.47 6.11
CA ALA A 280 1.99 7.52 7.05
C ALA A 280 1.48 8.91 6.64
N THR A 281 1.33 9.15 5.34
CA THR A 281 0.89 10.43 4.77
C THR A 281 -0.60 10.48 4.44
N THR A 282 -1.19 9.41 3.90
CA THR A 282 -2.55 9.43 3.32
C THR A 282 -3.51 8.39 3.89
N ALA A 283 -3.02 7.46 4.74
CA ALA A 283 -3.74 6.25 5.17
C ALA A 283 -4.36 5.41 4.04
N ARG A 284 -3.81 5.52 2.82
CA ARG A 284 -4.23 4.69 1.70
C ARG A 284 -3.00 3.98 1.16
N ASN A 285 -3.10 2.65 1.11
CA ASN A 285 -2.06 1.82 0.54
C ASN A 285 -2.29 1.68 -0.97
N PRO A 286 -1.32 2.00 -1.85
CA PRO A 286 -1.46 1.90 -3.31
C PRO A 286 -1.40 0.45 -3.84
N VAL A 287 -2.02 -0.51 -3.14
CA VAL A 287 -1.92 -1.96 -3.39
C VAL A 287 -2.12 -2.30 -4.87
N SER A 288 -3.26 -1.90 -5.40
CA SER A 288 -3.65 -2.19 -6.79
C SER A 288 -2.63 -1.70 -7.82
N GLY A 289 -2.07 -0.50 -7.63
CA GLY A 289 -1.09 0.08 -8.54
C GLY A 289 0.24 -0.66 -8.52
N MET A 290 0.72 -0.95 -7.31
CA MET A 290 1.99 -1.64 -7.09
C MET A 290 1.93 -3.09 -7.57
N THR A 291 0.81 -3.79 -7.38
CA THR A 291 0.58 -5.14 -7.92
C THR A 291 0.60 -5.15 -9.45
N MET A 292 -0.02 -4.17 -10.12
CA MET A 292 0.03 -4.06 -11.58
C MET A 292 1.46 -3.83 -12.08
N LEU A 293 2.24 -2.96 -11.41
CA LEU A 293 3.64 -2.74 -11.74
C LEU A 293 4.46 -4.03 -11.63
N THR A 294 4.25 -4.81 -10.55
CA THR A 294 4.89 -6.12 -10.40
C THR A 294 4.51 -7.06 -11.53
N ILE A 295 3.22 -7.18 -11.88
CA ILE A 295 2.78 -8.05 -12.98
C ILE A 295 3.48 -7.65 -14.28
N ILE A 296 3.49 -6.37 -14.64
CA ILE A 296 4.07 -5.88 -15.90
C ILE A 296 5.57 -6.14 -15.94
N VAL A 297 6.31 -5.71 -14.92
CA VAL A 297 7.78 -5.84 -14.90
C VAL A 297 8.20 -7.30 -14.81
N SER A 298 7.57 -8.10 -13.94
CA SER A 298 7.86 -9.52 -13.83
C SER A 298 7.54 -10.27 -15.13
N SER A 299 6.44 -9.93 -15.81
CA SER A 299 6.12 -10.54 -17.12
C SER A 299 7.21 -10.25 -18.14
N VAL A 300 7.60 -8.97 -18.31
CA VAL A 300 8.62 -8.58 -19.30
C VAL A 300 9.97 -9.23 -19.00
N VAL A 301 10.37 -9.30 -17.73
CA VAL A 301 11.64 -9.93 -17.35
C VAL A 301 11.59 -11.43 -17.59
N LEU A 302 10.55 -12.13 -17.13
CA LEU A 302 10.47 -13.59 -17.22
C LEU A 302 10.26 -14.10 -18.65
N LEU A 303 9.60 -13.32 -19.51
CA LEU A 303 9.53 -13.61 -20.96
C LEU A 303 10.92 -13.68 -21.60
N LYS A 304 11.88 -12.85 -21.16
CA LYS A 304 13.27 -12.91 -21.66
C LYS A 304 14.01 -14.17 -21.21
N PHE A 305 13.57 -14.81 -20.13
CA PHE A 305 14.09 -16.09 -19.66
C PHE A 305 13.31 -17.30 -20.21
N GLY A 306 12.46 -17.08 -21.21
CA GLY A 306 11.74 -18.14 -21.92
C GLY A 306 10.47 -18.64 -21.22
N LEU A 307 10.03 -17.98 -20.13
CA LEU A 307 8.80 -18.36 -19.45
C LEU A 307 7.59 -17.79 -20.18
N SER A 308 6.75 -18.66 -20.73
CA SER A 308 5.54 -18.28 -21.48
C SER A 308 4.37 -19.22 -21.19
N GLY A 309 3.19 -18.91 -21.73
CA GLY A 309 1.98 -19.72 -21.56
C GLY A 309 1.37 -19.66 -20.16
N THR A 310 0.52 -20.64 -19.86
CA THR A 310 -0.24 -20.73 -18.60
C THR A 310 0.66 -20.81 -17.36
N THR A 311 1.77 -21.55 -17.45
CA THR A 311 2.78 -21.61 -16.38
C THR A 311 3.37 -20.23 -16.08
N GLY A 312 3.70 -19.45 -17.12
CA GLY A 312 4.19 -18.09 -16.94
C GLY A 312 3.16 -17.15 -16.31
N MET A 313 1.90 -17.24 -16.73
CA MET A 313 0.81 -16.46 -16.14
C MET A 313 0.65 -16.77 -14.65
N PHE A 314 0.61 -18.06 -14.28
CA PHE A 314 0.52 -18.46 -12.88
C PHE A 314 1.71 -17.97 -12.06
N PHE A 315 2.92 -18.12 -12.59
CA PHE A 315 4.16 -17.75 -11.91
C PHE A 315 4.23 -16.24 -11.64
N VAL A 316 3.91 -15.40 -12.64
CA VAL A 316 3.83 -13.95 -12.46
C VAL A 316 2.75 -13.59 -11.45
N MET A 317 1.59 -14.25 -11.50
CA MET A 317 0.53 -14.01 -10.53
C MET A 317 0.91 -14.42 -9.11
N ALA A 318 1.69 -15.48 -8.93
CA ALA A 318 2.21 -15.88 -7.63
C ALA A 318 3.18 -14.83 -7.06
N ILE A 319 4.11 -14.31 -7.88
CA ILE A 319 4.99 -13.20 -7.48
C ILE A 319 4.14 -11.98 -7.08
N ALA A 320 3.21 -11.58 -7.95
CA ALA A 320 2.35 -10.44 -7.70
C ALA A 320 1.50 -10.61 -6.44
N GLY A 321 0.99 -11.82 -6.20
CA GLY A 321 0.25 -12.17 -4.99
C GLY A 321 1.10 -12.02 -3.73
N MET A 322 2.31 -12.59 -3.71
CA MET A 322 3.23 -12.49 -2.56
C MET A 322 3.65 -11.04 -2.30
N VAL A 323 3.94 -10.29 -3.36
CA VAL A 323 4.33 -8.87 -3.23
C VAL A 323 3.15 -8.02 -2.76
N CYS A 324 1.94 -8.29 -3.25
CA CYS A 324 0.71 -7.61 -2.87
C CYS A 324 0.38 -7.83 -1.38
N THR A 325 0.50 -9.06 -0.89
CA THR A 325 0.30 -9.36 0.53
C THR A 325 1.40 -8.76 1.39
N ALA A 326 2.66 -8.80 0.96
CA ALA A 326 3.77 -8.14 1.64
C ALA A 326 3.54 -6.62 1.81
N LEU A 327 3.13 -5.95 0.73
CA LEU A 327 2.81 -4.53 0.74
C LEU A 327 1.59 -4.22 1.64
N SER A 328 0.57 -5.08 1.63
CA SER A 328 -0.65 -4.84 2.42
C SER A 328 -0.38 -4.99 3.91
N VAL A 329 0.33 -6.06 4.29
CA VAL A 329 0.68 -6.36 5.68
C VAL A 329 1.68 -5.35 6.24
N SER A 330 2.73 -5.00 5.49
CA SER A 330 3.68 -3.96 5.92
C SER A 330 3.00 -2.60 6.12
N GLY A 331 2.05 -2.28 5.24
CA GLY A 331 1.26 -1.07 5.36
C GLY A 331 0.42 -1.02 6.64
N GLN A 332 -0.37 -2.06 6.92
CA GLN A 332 -1.16 -2.12 8.15
C GLN A 332 -0.27 -2.13 9.40
N ALA A 333 0.79 -2.95 9.37
CA ALA A 333 1.70 -3.07 10.49
C ALA A 333 2.37 -1.74 10.87
N ILE A 334 2.64 -0.82 9.93
CA ILE A 334 3.21 0.48 10.30
C ILE A 334 2.21 1.36 11.06
N THR A 335 0.92 1.30 10.73
CA THR A 335 -0.15 1.99 11.45
C THR A 335 -0.22 1.47 12.89
N ASP A 336 -0.23 0.16 13.06
CA ASP A 336 -0.31 -0.47 14.39
C ASP A 336 0.91 -0.20 15.25
N LEU A 337 2.11 -0.23 14.64
CA LEU A 337 3.36 0.10 15.34
C LEU A 337 3.38 1.58 15.75
N LYS A 338 2.74 2.47 14.98
CA LYS A 338 2.61 3.88 15.34
C LYS A 338 1.60 4.11 16.47
N ALA A 339 0.40 3.53 16.37
CA ALA A 339 -0.59 3.58 17.45
C ALA A 339 -0.02 2.97 18.74
N GLY A 340 0.66 1.84 18.60
CA GLY A 340 1.40 1.18 19.66
C GLY A 340 2.46 2.06 20.31
N TYR A 341 3.19 2.85 19.52
CA TYR A 341 4.19 3.79 20.04
C TYR A 341 3.54 4.90 20.87
N TRP A 342 2.41 5.45 20.44
CA TRP A 342 1.67 6.46 21.20
C TRP A 342 1.07 5.92 22.50
N LEU A 343 0.60 4.68 22.49
CA LEU A 343 0.12 3.97 23.68
C LEU A 343 1.27 3.40 24.56
N GLY A 344 2.52 3.58 24.13
CA GLY A 344 3.71 3.16 24.88
C GLY A 344 3.99 1.66 24.85
N SER A 345 3.37 0.88 23.96
CA SER A 345 3.54 -0.58 23.83
C SER A 345 4.95 -1.03 23.43
N THR A 346 5.26 -2.32 23.65
CA THR A 346 6.54 -2.93 23.23
C THR A 346 6.44 -3.44 21.77
N PRO A 347 7.23 -2.91 20.82
CA PRO A 347 7.16 -3.30 19.41
C PRO A 347 7.37 -4.79 19.15
N ALA A 348 8.28 -5.43 19.87
CA ALA A 348 8.54 -6.87 19.75
C ALA A 348 7.29 -7.74 20.02
N VAL A 349 6.41 -7.32 20.93
CA VAL A 349 5.16 -8.04 21.21
C VAL A 349 4.18 -7.84 20.06
N GLN A 350 4.03 -6.61 19.58
CA GLN A 350 3.15 -6.31 18.44
C GLN A 350 3.58 -7.07 17.18
N GLN A 351 4.88 -7.12 16.90
CA GLN A 351 5.43 -7.88 15.76
C GLN A 351 5.09 -9.37 15.88
N ARG A 352 5.25 -9.98 17.05
CA ARG A 352 4.86 -11.39 17.27
C ARG A 352 3.38 -11.61 17.02
N VAL A 353 2.51 -10.78 17.59
CA VAL A 353 1.05 -10.88 17.40
C VAL A 353 0.67 -10.71 15.92
N LYS A 354 1.37 -9.84 15.19
CA LYS A 354 1.18 -9.71 13.75
C LYS A 354 1.56 -10.97 12.97
N PHE A 355 2.63 -11.68 13.35
CA PHE A 355 2.93 -12.99 12.76
C PHE A 355 1.83 -14.02 13.04
N TRP A 356 1.28 -14.06 14.26
CA TRP A 356 0.14 -14.93 14.57
C TRP A 356 -1.09 -14.58 13.73
N GLY A 357 -1.38 -13.29 13.54
CA GLY A 357 -2.48 -12.83 12.69
C GLY A 357 -2.28 -13.11 11.20
N ILE A 358 -1.06 -13.35 10.74
CA ILE A 358 -0.78 -13.78 9.36
C ILE A 358 -0.97 -15.30 9.20
N LEU A 359 -0.76 -16.07 10.27
CA LEU A 359 -0.93 -17.52 10.30
C LEU A 359 -2.39 -17.96 10.46
N ALA A 360 -3.19 -17.16 11.17
CA ALA A 360 -4.61 -17.38 11.42
C ALA A 360 -5.47 -17.06 10.20
#